data_AF-A0A8S2U6U6-F1
#
_entry.id   AF-A0A8S2U6U6-F1
#
_cell.length_a   1.000
_cell.length_b   1.000
_cell.length_c   1.000
_cell.angle_alpha   90.00
_cell.angle_beta   90.00
_cell.angle_gamma   90.00
#
_symmetry.space_group_name_H-M   'P 1'
#
loop_
_entity.id
_entity.type
_entity.pdbx_description
1 polymer ?
#
loop_
_entity_poly.entity_id
_entity_poly.type
_entity_poly.pdbx_seq_one_letter_code
_entity_poly.pdbx_strand_id
1 'polypeptide(L)' 'NDTLICLCPAGYTGSRCEAYNSLCVPNPCQFNGTCIPSGTTGYICICLPSFTGPQCNLVTNPCLYLP' A
#
# COMPACT_ATOMS: atom_id res chain seq x y z
N ASN A 1 19.99 7.29 18.13
CA ASN A 1 18.53 7.48 18.26
C ASN A 1 17.86 6.64 17.19
N ASP A 2 17.48 5.43 17.58
CA ASP A 2 16.87 4.43 16.72
C ASP A 2 15.35 4.70 16.69
N THR A 3 14.86 5.30 15.60
CA THR A 3 13.42 5.48 15.40
C THR A 3 12.83 4.13 15.05
N LEU A 4 12.35 3.41 16.05
CA LEU A 4 11.67 2.13 15.90
C LEU A 4 10.30 2.37 15.23
N ILE A 5 10.26 2.30 13.91
CA ILE A 5 9.01 2.36 13.14
C ILE A 5 8.43 0.95 13.13
N CYS A 6 7.32 0.75 13.84
CA CYS A 6 6.58 -0.51 13.77
C CYS A 6 6.00 -0.68 12.36
N LEU A 7 6.36 -1.79 11.69
CA LEU A 7 5.69 -2.26 10.49
C LEU A 7 4.32 -2.82 10.88
N CYS A 8 3.28 -2.02 10.69
CA CYS A 8 1.94 -2.42 11.03
C CYS A 8 1.32 -3.37 10.01
N PRO A 9 0.52 -4.36 10.46
CA PRO A 9 -0.26 -5.20 9.56
C PRO A 9 -1.22 -4.34 8.73
N ALA A 10 -1.58 -4.84 7.54
CA ALA A 10 -2.43 -4.11 6.61
C ALA A 10 -3.72 -3.64 7.30
N GLY A 11 -3.96 -2.33 7.25
CA GLY A 11 -5.10 -1.71 7.92
C GLY A 11 -4.89 -1.23 9.34
N TYR A 12 -3.67 -1.28 9.86
CA TYR A 12 -3.32 -0.71 11.16
C TYR A 12 -2.25 0.37 11.01
N THR A 13 -2.29 1.36 11.90
CA THR A 13 -1.40 2.52 11.95
C THR A 13 -1.16 2.93 13.41
N GLY A 14 -0.27 3.90 13.64
CA GLY A 14 0.18 4.31 14.96
C GLY A 14 1.53 3.73 15.34
N SER A 15 2.15 4.28 16.37
CA SER A 15 3.51 3.90 16.81
C SER A 15 3.60 2.45 17.26
N ARG A 16 2.47 1.83 17.62
CA ARG A 16 2.32 0.44 18.05
C ARG A 16 1.20 -0.29 17.29
N CYS A 17 0.78 0.22 16.13
CA CYS A 17 -0.30 -0.35 15.32
C CYS A 17 -1.66 -0.42 16.05
N GLU A 18 -1.88 0.52 16.97
CA GLU A 18 -3.08 0.61 17.82
C GLU A 18 -4.29 1.22 17.11
N ALA A 19 -4.07 2.00 16.05
CA ALA A 19 -5.13 2.66 15.31
C ALA A 19 -5.50 1.84 14.08
N TYR A 20 -6.78 1.48 13.96
CA TYR A 20 -7.30 0.83 12.76
C TYR A 20 -7.48 1.88 11.66
N ASN A 21 -6.76 1.71 10.56
CA ASN A 21 -6.79 2.59 9.41
C ASN A 21 -7.79 2.09 8.37
N SER A 22 -8.99 2.66 8.38
CA SER A 22 -10.02 2.37 7.38
C SER A 22 -9.63 2.77 5.96
N LEU A 23 -8.64 3.66 5.76
CA LEU A 23 -8.22 4.10 4.42
C LEU A 23 -7.58 2.96 3.60
N CYS A 24 -6.99 1.97 4.29
CA CYS A 24 -6.36 0.82 3.66
C CYS A 24 -7.16 -0.48 3.90
N VAL A 25 -8.39 -0.43 4.42
CA VAL A 25 -9.24 -1.61 4.60
C VAL A 25 -10.66 -1.39 4.06
N PRO A 26 -11.11 -2.20 3.08
CA PRO A 26 -10.35 -3.23 2.36
C PRO A 26 -9.18 -2.62 1.58
N ASN A 27 -8.10 -3.40 1.37
CA ASN A 27 -6.89 -2.89 0.71
C ASN A 27 -7.24 -2.30 -0.67
N PRO A 28 -7.11 -0.97 -0.86
CA PRO A 28 -7.48 -0.33 -2.12
C PRO A 28 -6.46 -0.61 -3.23
N CYS A 29 -5.28 -1.13 -2.89
CA CYS A 29 -4.23 -1.44 -3.84
C CYS A 29 -4.43 -2.84 -4.44
N GLN A 30 -4.44 -2.92 -5.76
CA GLN A 30 -4.56 -4.17 -6.52
C GLN A 30 -3.21 -4.89 -6.65
N PHE A 31 -3.27 -6.14 -7.12
CA PHE A 31 -2.10 -6.99 -7.39
C PHE A 31 -1.10 -7.08 -6.23
N ASN A 32 -1.63 -7.25 -5.01
CA ASN A 32 -0.82 -7.37 -3.81
C ASN A 32 0.05 -6.11 -3.51
N GLY A 33 -0.38 -4.95 -4.02
CA GLY A 33 0.20 -3.65 -3.69
C GLY A 33 0.09 -3.34 -2.20
N THR A 34 1.10 -2.63 -1.68
CA THR A 34 1.14 -2.25 -0.26
C THR A 34 0.47 -0.90 -0.08
N CYS A 35 -0.68 -0.87 0.59
CA CYS A 35 -1.34 0.39 0.97
C CYS A 35 -0.64 1.01 2.16
N ILE A 36 -0.25 2.27 2.02
CA ILE A 36 0.35 3.07 3.08
C ILE A 36 -0.53 4.30 3.29
N PRO A 37 -1.09 4.52 4.50
CA PRO A 37 -1.75 5.78 4.81
C PRO A 37 -0.80 6.96 4.64
N SER A 38 -1.25 7.99 3.92
CA SER A 38 -0.52 9.22 3.70
C SER A 38 -1.34 10.39 4.22
N GLY A 39 -1.03 10.83 5.44
CA GLY A 39 -1.75 11.88 6.15
C GLY A 39 -3.03 11.37 6.81
N THR A 40 -3.96 12.30 7.08
CA THR A 40 -5.20 12.04 7.84
C THR A 40 -6.35 11.51 7.00
N THR A 41 -6.34 11.75 5.68
CA THR A 41 -7.42 11.37 4.75
C THR A 41 -6.92 10.72 3.46
N GLY A 42 -5.60 10.67 3.25
CA GLY A 42 -4.98 10.11 2.05
C GLY A 42 -4.37 8.75 2.29
N TYR A 43 -4.23 7.97 1.22
CA TYR A 43 -3.42 6.77 1.18
C TYR A 43 -2.63 6.74 -0.12
N ILE A 44 -1.51 6.04 -0.11
CA ILE A 44 -0.63 5.81 -1.25
C ILE A 44 -0.49 4.30 -1.41
N CYS A 45 -0.61 3.83 -2.64
CA CYS A 45 -0.31 2.45 -2.97
C CYS A 45 1.13 2.33 -3.47
N ILE A 46 1.93 1.52 -2.77
CA ILE A 46 3.24 1.10 -3.27
C ILE A 46 3.03 -0.13 -4.14
N CYS A 47 3.28 0.07 -5.44
CA CYS A 47 3.12 -0.95 -6.46
C CYS A 47 4.39 -1.79 -6.61
N LEU A 48 4.18 -3.07 -6.95
CA LEU A 48 5.25 -3.93 -7.44
C LEU A 48 5.82 -3.34 -8.74
N PRO A 49 7.09 -3.61 -9.09
CA PRO A 49 7.78 -2.98 -10.23
C PRO A 49 7.08 -3.19 -11.59
N SER A 50 6.27 -4.24 -11.73
CA SER A 50 5.46 -4.51 -12.92
C SER A 50 4.08 -3.87 -12.92
N PHE A 51 3.72 -3.09 -11.89
CA PHE A 51 2.41 -2.45 -11.74
C PHE A 51 2.56 -0.94 -11.49
N THR A 52 1.58 -0.17 -11.93
CA THR A 52 1.52 1.29 -11.88
C THR A 52 0.07 1.75 -11.69
N GLY A 53 -0.12 3.08 -11.60
CA GLY A 53 -1.40 3.70 -11.33
C GLY A 53 -1.68 3.92 -9.83
N PRO A 54 -2.72 4.71 -9.49
CA PRO A 54 -3.00 5.14 -8.12
C PRO A 54 -3.37 3.98 -7.18
N GLN A 55 -3.84 2.86 -7.74
CA GLN A 55 -4.20 1.65 -7.01
C GLN A 55 -3.39 0.44 -7.48
N CYS A 56 -2.25 0.63 -8.15
CA CYS A 56 -1.49 -0.46 -8.76
C CYS A 56 -2.31 -1.30 -9.74
N ASN A 57 -3.34 -0.73 -10.34
CA ASN A 57 -4.31 -1.40 -11.21
C ASN A 57 -3.86 -1.47 -12.67
N LEU A 58 -2.74 -0.85 -13.03
CA LEU A 58 -2.18 -0.85 -14.36
C LEU A 58 -0.93 -1.70 -14.37
N VAL A 59 -0.69 -2.49 -15.42
CA VAL A 59 0.55 -3.28 -15.57
C VAL A 59 1.54 -2.42 -16.36
N THR A 60 2.66 -2.07 -15.75
CA THR A 60 3.69 -1.18 -16.34
C THR A 60 4.43 -1.86 -17.49
N ASN A 61 4.53 -3.19 -17.46
CA ASN A 61 5.19 -3.96 -18.50
C ASN A 61 4.21 -4.95 -19.14
N PRO A 62 3.39 -4.51 -20.11
CA PRO A 62 2.51 -5.40 -20.86
C PRO A 62 3.28 -6.49 -21.64
N CYS A 63 4.61 -6.34 -21.80
CA CYS A 63 5.46 -7.33 -22.45
C CYS A 63 5.68 -8.61 -21.62
N LEU A 64 5.27 -8.65 -20.33
CA LEU A 64 5.27 -9.88 -19.53
C LEU A 64 4.02 -10.74 -19.75
N TYR A 65 3.00 -10.20 -20.44
CA TYR A 65 1.91 -10.99 -21.05
C TYR A 65 2.26 -11.22 -22.52
N LEU A 66 3.35 -11.95 -22.79
CA LEU A 66 3.50 -12.62 -24.07
C LEU A 66 2.80 -13.99 -23.97
N PRO A 67 2.09 -14.42 -25.04
CA PRO A 67 1.01 -15.41 -25.03
C PRO A 67 1.43 -16.85 -24.71
#